data_AF-A0AAE0S554-F1
#
_entry.id   AF-A0AAE0S554-F1
#
_cell.length_a   1.000
_cell.length_b   1.000
_cell.length_c   1.000
_cell.angle_alpha   90.00
_cell.angle_beta   90.00
_cell.angle_gamma   90.00
#
_symmetry.space_group_name_H-M   'P 1'
#
loop_
_entity.id
_entity.type
_entity.pdbx_description
1 polymer ?
#
loop_
_entity_poly.entity_id
_entity_poly.type
_entity_poly.pdbx_seq_one_letter_code
_entity_poly.pdbx_strand_id
1 'polypeptide(L)'
;MIYDINHLHSNVLANSLIVGFQKQDFRPYLHGYLESTNESFRDILRDVSKLARVILLIVPGDSVRRIMLAAFDLGYIRSGEYVFFDVELFPFPGDYWGNHDWRRGDDRDGDAQEAFSALLKVSLHHPHGEQWNNFTIRVQQLAWENYKFSYGDEKVNFFVGAFYDAVLLYGMVLNETLEEGLDPHDGYNFTRRAWNRVFEGVTGTVIIDNNGDRETTYSVLDMDPTTGDFEVVANYYGGSSYYIPVYGKQIHWAGGRLTAPPNKPLCGFRGDNPACNMSDNNPNLVYIIVGICIASFILAFLTIIAVRIHRRENELNDLVWRVNYNDLIFIGPESDGFSRLSQRTMTQSGSWANDSVRQFQLNTKFARYKGNLVVVKRLATEKLDLNREVLLELKQVRSVQHVNLTRFVGACVDPGNVCILIEHCRKGSLQINKGNLRSRSGRKASLIPNPICKEVDLKPTAYA
;
A
#
# COMPACT_ATOMS: atom_id res chain seq x y z
N MET A 1 -16.42 30.12 -10.20
CA MET A 1 -17.56 30.59 -11.02
C MET A 1 -17.27 30.20 -12.45
N ILE A 2 -18.05 29.29 -12.99
CA ILE A 2 -18.02 28.89 -14.39
C ILE A 2 -19.11 29.66 -15.09
N TYR A 3 -18.79 30.40 -16.14
CA TYR A 3 -19.77 31.21 -16.85
C TYR A 3 -19.51 31.20 -18.36
N ASP A 4 -20.59 31.34 -19.14
CA ASP A 4 -20.50 31.44 -20.59
C ASP A 4 -20.23 32.89 -21.00
N ILE A 5 -19.13 33.11 -21.74
CA ILE A 5 -18.70 34.46 -22.15
C ILE A 5 -19.56 34.99 -23.31
N ASN A 6 -20.02 34.11 -24.20
CA ASN A 6 -20.78 34.49 -25.40
C ASN A 6 -22.27 34.63 -25.12
N HIS A 7 -22.77 33.97 -24.09
CA HIS A 7 -24.16 34.09 -23.69
C HIS A 7 -24.40 35.39 -22.90
N LEU A 8 -25.14 36.33 -23.50
CA LEU A 8 -25.35 37.68 -22.97
C LEU A 8 -25.85 37.68 -21.52
N HIS A 9 -26.89 36.90 -21.23
CA HIS A 9 -27.46 36.82 -19.88
C HIS A 9 -26.44 36.29 -18.87
N SER A 10 -25.74 35.19 -19.22
CA SER A 10 -24.72 34.59 -18.36
C SER A 10 -23.59 35.57 -18.07
N ASN A 11 -23.12 36.30 -19.08
CA ASN A 11 -22.05 37.27 -18.93
C ASN A 11 -22.47 38.47 -18.06
N VAL A 12 -23.66 39.03 -18.28
CA VAL A 12 -24.19 40.13 -17.46
C VAL A 12 -24.36 39.69 -16.00
N LEU A 13 -24.97 38.52 -15.77
CA LEU A 13 -25.18 37.98 -14.42
C LEU A 13 -23.85 37.69 -13.71
N ALA A 14 -22.88 37.12 -14.43
CA ALA A 14 -21.54 36.88 -13.91
C ALA A 14 -20.86 38.19 -13.48
N ASN A 15 -20.90 39.23 -14.32
CA ASN A 15 -20.30 40.52 -13.99
C ASN A 15 -20.98 41.19 -12.79
N SER A 16 -22.31 41.14 -12.71
CA SER A 16 -23.06 41.64 -11.55
C SER A 16 -22.67 40.91 -10.26
N LEU A 17 -22.54 39.59 -10.30
CA LEU A 17 -22.12 38.79 -9.15
C LEU A 17 -20.66 39.05 -8.77
N ILE A 18 -19.76 39.27 -9.72
CA ILE A 18 -18.36 39.66 -9.44
C ILE A 18 -18.33 40.96 -8.64
N VAL A 19 -19.09 41.97 -9.05
CA VAL A 19 -19.18 43.25 -8.33
C VAL A 19 -19.78 43.03 -6.93
N GLY A 20 -20.82 42.21 -6.82
CA GLY A 20 -21.44 41.84 -5.54
C GLY A 20 -20.46 41.16 -4.58
N PHE A 21 -19.69 40.18 -5.05
CA PHE A 21 -18.67 39.50 -4.24
C PHE A 21 -17.55 40.44 -3.80
N GLN A 22 -17.09 41.32 -4.69
CA GLN A 22 -16.06 42.31 -4.35
C GLN A 22 -16.50 43.28 -3.26
N LYS A 23 -17.79 43.67 -3.24
CA LYS A 23 -18.36 44.48 -2.16
C LYS A 23 -18.36 43.77 -0.80
N GLN A 24 -18.26 42.44 -0.79
CA GLN A 24 -18.20 41.61 0.42
C GLN A 24 -16.77 41.10 0.71
N ASP A 25 -15.75 41.75 0.14
CA ASP A 25 -14.34 41.34 0.25
C ASP A 25 -14.06 39.89 -0.20
N PHE A 26 -14.93 39.33 -1.05
CA PHE A 26 -14.78 38.00 -1.61
C PHE A 26 -14.36 38.07 -3.08
N ARG A 27 -13.38 37.25 -3.47
CA ARG A 27 -12.90 37.18 -4.86
C ARG A 27 -13.05 35.75 -5.40
N PRO A 28 -14.08 35.46 -6.22
CA PRO A 28 -14.25 34.13 -6.79
C PRO A 28 -13.19 33.87 -7.86
N TYR A 29 -12.74 32.61 -7.97
CA TYR A 29 -12.03 32.16 -9.17
C TYR A 29 -12.99 32.14 -10.35
N LEU A 30 -12.56 32.72 -11.46
CA LEU A 30 -13.34 32.87 -12.68
C LEU A 30 -12.84 31.89 -13.72
N HIS A 31 -13.75 31.14 -14.32
CA HIS A 31 -13.48 30.30 -15.48
C HIS A 31 -14.55 30.60 -16.52
N GLY A 32 -14.21 31.46 -17.48
CA GLY A 32 -15.08 31.75 -18.61
C GLY A 32 -14.87 30.71 -19.69
N TYR A 33 -15.95 30.07 -20.15
CA TYR A 33 -15.90 29.11 -21.26
C TYR A 33 -16.61 29.69 -22.49
N LEU A 34 -16.23 29.18 -23.66
CA LEU A 34 -16.83 29.51 -24.95
C LEU A 34 -17.44 28.24 -25.52
N GLU A 35 -18.75 28.20 -25.76
CA GLU A 35 -19.38 26.99 -26.32
C GLU A 35 -18.76 26.57 -27.68
N SER A 36 -18.26 27.53 -28.45
CA SER A 36 -17.58 27.30 -29.73
C SER A 36 -16.24 26.56 -29.63
N THR A 37 -15.59 26.52 -28.47
CA THR A 37 -14.23 25.96 -28.35
C THR A 37 -14.21 24.43 -28.21
N ASN A 38 -15.36 23.75 -28.20
CA ASN A 38 -15.49 22.31 -27.95
C ASN A 38 -14.73 21.85 -26.69
N GLU A 39 -14.56 22.75 -25.72
CA GLU A 39 -13.86 22.45 -24.49
C GLU A 39 -14.68 21.45 -23.67
N SER A 40 -14.02 20.40 -23.21
CA SER A 40 -14.67 19.34 -22.44
C SER A 40 -14.99 19.83 -21.03
N PHE A 41 -16.26 19.78 -20.63
CA PHE A 41 -16.66 20.10 -19.25
C PHE A 41 -15.94 19.22 -18.21
N ARG A 42 -15.51 18.01 -18.57
CA ARG A 42 -14.70 17.17 -17.67
C ARG A 42 -13.34 17.78 -17.38
N ASP A 43 -12.71 18.41 -18.37
CA ASP A 43 -11.40 19.03 -18.21
C ASP A 43 -11.51 20.37 -17.46
N ILE A 44 -12.55 21.16 -17.78
CA ILE A 44 -12.91 22.35 -17.00
C ILE A 44 -13.08 22.00 -15.51
N LEU A 45 -13.87 20.97 -15.21
CA LEU A 45 -14.11 20.54 -13.82
C LEU A 45 -12.83 20.05 -13.14
N ARG A 46 -11.95 19.32 -13.85
CA ARG A 46 -10.65 18.91 -13.32
C ARG A 46 -9.77 20.11 -12.97
N ASP A 47 -9.78 21.16 -13.78
CA ASP A 47 -9.02 22.37 -13.49
C ASP A 47 -9.62 23.17 -12.33
N VAL A 48 -10.94 23.32 -12.30
CA VAL A 48 -11.66 23.95 -11.18
C VAL A 48 -11.44 23.19 -9.88
N SER A 49 -11.36 21.86 -9.90
CA SER A 49 -11.11 21.03 -8.72
C SER A 49 -9.75 21.29 -8.05
N LYS A 50 -8.80 21.92 -8.76
CA LYS A 50 -7.51 22.32 -8.17
C LYS A 50 -7.63 23.60 -7.33
N LEU A 51 -8.76 24.31 -7.40
CA LEU A 51 -8.93 25.65 -6.82
C LEU A 51 -10.18 25.81 -5.96
N ALA A 52 -11.24 25.02 -6.21
CA ALA A 52 -12.53 25.19 -5.56
C ALA A 52 -13.24 23.86 -5.23
N ARG A 53 -14.13 23.94 -4.24
CA ARG A 53 -15.12 22.90 -3.90
C ARG A 53 -16.57 23.41 -3.97
N VAL A 54 -16.75 24.73 -3.88
CA VAL A 54 -18.03 25.42 -4.11
C VAL A 54 -18.01 25.98 -5.53
N ILE A 55 -18.90 25.51 -6.40
CA ILE A 55 -18.89 25.82 -7.83
C ILE A 55 -20.19 26.53 -8.20
N LEU A 56 -20.08 27.81 -8.57
CA LEU A 56 -21.19 28.59 -9.10
C LEU A 56 -21.23 28.46 -10.63
N LEU A 57 -22.36 28.04 -11.17
CA LEU A 57 -22.66 27.87 -12.58
C LEU A 57 -23.55 29.04 -13.05
N ILE A 58 -23.06 29.79 -14.02
CA ILE A 58 -23.78 30.90 -14.65
C ILE A 58 -23.77 30.66 -16.15
N VAL A 59 -24.53 29.65 -16.57
CA VAL A 59 -24.49 29.09 -17.92
C VAL A 59 -25.92 28.76 -18.35
N PRO A 60 -26.22 28.63 -19.65
CA PRO A 60 -27.54 28.16 -20.08
C PRO A 60 -27.90 26.81 -19.46
N GLY A 61 -29.18 26.54 -19.24
CA GLY A 61 -29.65 25.33 -18.55
C GLY A 61 -29.16 24.02 -19.17
N ASP A 62 -29.06 23.93 -20.50
CA ASP A 62 -28.51 22.73 -21.14
C ASP A 62 -27.00 22.55 -20.87
N SER A 63 -26.26 23.64 -20.68
CA SER A 63 -24.88 23.59 -20.19
C SER A 63 -24.82 23.18 -18.72
N VAL A 64 -25.75 23.61 -17.86
CA VAL A 64 -25.85 23.14 -16.47
C VAL A 64 -25.97 21.63 -16.46
N ARG A 65 -26.92 21.05 -17.22
CA ARG A 65 -27.11 19.60 -17.29
C ARG A 65 -25.85 18.87 -17.75
N ARG A 66 -25.20 19.34 -18.82
CA ARG A 66 -23.96 18.73 -19.34
C ARG A 66 -22.80 18.80 -18.34
N ILE A 67 -22.65 19.91 -17.60
CA ILE A 67 -21.65 20.05 -16.54
C ILE A 67 -21.94 19.10 -15.38
N MET A 68 -23.19 19.00 -14.95
CA MET A 68 -23.58 18.10 -13.85
C MET A 68 -23.37 16.63 -14.22
N LEU A 69 -23.69 16.22 -15.44
CA LEU A 69 -23.36 14.88 -15.94
C LEU A 69 -21.84 14.63 -16.00
N ALA A 70 -21.05 15.62 -16.41
CA ALA A 70 -19.59 15.51 -16.36
C ALA A 70 -19.07 15.38 -14.91
N ALA A 71 -19.67 16.08 -13.94
CA ALA A 71 -19.33 15.96 -12.53
C ALA A 71 -19.69 14.59 -11.95
N PHE A 72 -20.84 14.03 -12.37
CA PHE A 72 -21.25 12.66 -12.06
C PHE A 72 -20.23 11.64 -12.59
N ASP A 73 -19.85 11.76 -13.86
CA ASP A 73 -18.90 10.86 -14.50
C ASP A 73 -17.50 10.91 -13.85
N LEU A 74 -17.14 12.05 -13.25
CA LEU A 74 -15.91 12.27 -12.49
C LEU A 74 -16.01 11.81 -11.02
N GLY A 75 -17.19 11.37 -10.57
CA GLY A 75 -17.43 10.89 -9.20
C GLY A 75 -17.60 12.00 -8.15
N TYR A 76 -17.79 13.25 -8.56
CA TYR A 76 -17.84 14.39 -7.62
C TYR A 76 -19.06 14.31 -6.69
N ILE A 77 -20.19 13.85 -7.23
CA ILE A 77 -21.46 13.70 -6.51
C ILE A 77 -21.29 12.68 -5.37
N ARG A 78 -20.78 11.50 -5.70
CA ARG A 78 -20.58 10.40 -4.74
C ARG A 78 -19.51 10.71 -3.70
N SER A 79 -18.52 11.54 -4.05
CA SER A 79 -17.50 11.99 -3.08
C SER A 79 -18.09 12.88 -1.99
N GLY A 80 -19.17 13.62 -2.28
CA GLY A 80 -19.72 14.64 -1.40
C GLY A 80 -18.79 15.82 -1.14
N GLU A 81 -17.65 15.94 -1.83
CA GLU A 81 -16.70 17.03 -1.59
C GLU A 81 -17.11 18.35 -2.27
N TYR A 82 -18.04 18.29 -3.23
CA TYR A 82 -18.42 19.42 -4.07
C TYR A 82 -19.87 19.81 -3.84
N VAL A 83 -20.14 21.12 -3.93
CA VAL A 83 -21.49 21.67 -4.05
C VAL A 83 -21.54 22.56 -5.28
N PHE A 84 -22.61 22.43 -6.04
CA PHE A 84 -22.88 23.23 -7.22
C PHE A 84 -24.02 24.20 -6.93
N PHE A 85 -23.93 25.39 -7.49
CA PHE A 85 -25.00 26.37 -7.47
C PHE A 85 -25.37 26.73 -8.91
N ASP A 86 -26.63 26.58 -9.27
CA ASP A 86 -27.21 27.11 -10.51
C ASP A 86 -27.97 28.40 -10.19
N VAL A 87 -27.76 29.44 -11.00
CA VAL A 87 -28.42 30.75 -10.80
C VAL A 87 -29.52 30.92 -11.84
N GLU A 88 -30.67 30.35 -11.52
CA GLU A 88 -31.91 30.46 -12.29
C GLU A 88 -32.85 31.45 -11.60
N LEU A 89 -32.72 32.74 -11.93
CA LEU A 89 -33.50 33.80 -11.25
C LEU A 89 -35.02 33.58 -11.37
N PHE A 90 -35.49 33.06 -12.50
CA PHE A 90 -36.87 32.68 -12.72
C PHE A 90 -36.94 31.72 -13.90
N PRO A 91 -37.92 30.80 -13.92
CA PRO A 91 -38.12 29.92 -15.05
C PRO A 91 -38.52 30.75 -16.27
N PHE A 92 -37.85 30.51 -17.39
CA PHE A 92 -38.18 31.15 -18.66
C PHE A 92 -38.42 30.08 -19.72
N PRO A 93 -39.65 29.93 -20.22
CA PRO A 93 -39.93 28.99 -21.30
C PRO A 93 -39.24 29.47 -22.59
N GLY A 94 -38.46 28.58 -23.20
CA GLY A 94 -37.82 28.79 -24.51
C GLY A 94 -36.29 28.70 -24.49
N ASP A 95 -35.71 28.82 -25.68
CA ASP A 95 -34.28 28.55 -25.91
C ASP A 95 -33.34 29.63 -25.35
N TYR A 96 -33.87 30.77 -24.89
CA TYR A 96 -33.03 31.90 -24.47
C TYR A 96 -32.20 31.59 -23.23
N TRP A 97 -32.75 30.92 -22.22
CA TRP A 97 -31.97 30.45 -21.05
C TRP A 97 -31.71 28.95 -21.05
N GLY A 98 -32.34 28.23 -21.97
CA GLY A 98 -32.28 26.78 -22.02
C GLY A 98 -33.07 26.16 -20.87
N ASN A 99 -33.12 24.83 -20.88
CA ASN A 99 -33.89 24.08 -19.90
C ASN A 99 -33.02 23.81 -18.66
N HIS A 100 -33.40 24.32 -17.49
CA HIS A 100 -32.67 24.09 -16.22
C HIS A 100 -33.15 22.84 -15.46
N ASP A 101 -34.07 22.05 -16.01
CA ASP A 101 -34.48 20.76 -15.46
C ASP A 101 -33.35 19.72 -15.64
N TRP A 102 -33.32 18.67 -14.82
CA TRP A 102 -32.44 17.52 -15.02
C TRP A 102 -33.01 16.57 -16.09
N ARG A 103 -34.33 16.51 -16.25
CA ARG A 103 -35.03 15.55 -17.10
C ARG A 103 -35.01 16.00 -18.57
N ARG A 104 -34.68 15.08 -19.48
CA ARG A 104 -34.71 15.29 -20.94
C ARG A 104 -35.42 14.18 -21.71
N GLY A 105 -35.78 13.08 -21.06
CA GLY A 105 -36.31 11.88 -21.70
C GLY A 105 -35.23 11.09 -22.45
N ASP A 106 -33.97 11.23 -22.06
CA ASP A 106 -32.84 10.48 -22.62
C ASP A 106 -32.37 9.33 -21.70
N ASP A 107 -31.37 8.57 -22.14
CA ASP A 107 -30.80 7.43 -21.41
C ASP A 107 -29.94 7.84 -20.20
N ARG A 108 -29.64 9.13 -20.04
CA ARG A 108 -28.84 9.71 -18.96
C ARG A 108 -29.69 10.35 -17.85
N ASP A 109 -31.01 10.34 -17.95
CA ASP A 109 -31.89 10.98 -16.97
C ASP A 109 -31.70 10.46 -15.53
N GLY A 110 -31.43 9.17 -15.35
CA GLY A 110 -31.11 8.61 -14.03
C GLY A 110 -29.80 9.18 -13.44
N ASP A 111 -28.77 9.29 -14.28
CA ASP A 111 -27.50 9.91 -13.88
C ASP A 111 -27.67 11.41 -13.62
N ALA A 112 -28.47 12.10 -14.43
CA ALA A 112 -28.76 13.51 -14.27
C ALA A 112 -29.50 13.77 -12.96
N GLN A 113 -30.48 12.94 -12.60
CA GLN A 113 -31.17 13.04 -11.32
C GLN A 113 -30.20 12.86 -10.15
N GLU A 114 -29.33 11.84 -10.17
CA GLU A 114 -28.31 11.68 -9.12
C GLU A 114 -27.37 12.90 -9.09
N ALA A 115 -26.95 13.41 -10.25
CA ALA A 115 -26.07 14.57 -10.34
C ALA A 115 -26.68 15.85 -9.76
N PHE A 116 -27.94 16.13 -10.07
CA PHE A 116 -28.64 17.33 -9.61
C PHE A 116 -28.93 17.30 -8.09
N SER A 117 -28.77 16.15 -7.42
CA SER A 117 -28.87 16.08 -5.95
C SER A 117 -27.73 16.81 -5.22
N ALA A 118 -26.66 17.20 -5.93
CA ALA A 118 -25.58 18.05 -5.44
C ALA A 118 -25.69 19.51 -5.92
N LEU A 119 -26.76 19.86 -6.63
CA LEU A 119 -27.01 21.18 -7.20
C LEU A 119 -28.04 21.93 -6.36
N LEU A 120 -27.65 23.09 -5.85
CA LEU A 120 -28.58 24.06 -5.28
C LEU A 120 -28.96 25.08 -6.35
N LYS A 121 -30.23 25.47 -6.39
CA LYS A 121 -30.69 26.56 -7.28
C LYS A 121 -30.89 27.84 -6.49
N VAL A 122 -30.46 28.96 -7.06
CA VAL A 122 -30.71 30.30 -6.54
C VAL A 122 -31.69 31.00 -7.47
N SER A 123 -32.85 31.36 -6.95
CA SER A 123 -33.92 32.03 -7.70
C SER A 123 -34.46 33.25 -6.98
N LEU A 124 -35.27 34.05 -7.67
CA LEU A 124 -36.11 35.06 -7.05
C LEU A 124 -37.16 34.38 -6.18
N HIS A 125 -37.41 34.97 -5.01
CA HIS A 125 -38.48 34.52 -4.15
C HIS A 125 -39.82 34.68 -4.88
N HIS A 126 -40.48 33.56 -5.12
CA HIS A 126 -41.77 33.57 -5.79
C HIS A 126 -42.86 33.95 -4.77
N PRO A 127 -43.69 34.96 -5.08
CA PRO A 127 -44.83 35.29 -4.23
C PRO A 127 -45.76 34.09 -4.11
N HIS A 128 -46.34 33.93 -2.94
CA HIS A 128 -47.24 32.83 -2.61
C HIS A 128 -48.41 33.34 -1.76
N GLY A 129 -49.44 32.51 -1.62
CA GLY A 129 -50.63 32.84 -0.86
C GLY A 129 -51.79 33.31 -1.72
N GLU A 130 -52.92 33.58 -1.05
CA GLU A 130 -54.21 33.81 -1.70
C GLU A 130 -54.20 35.06 -2.60
N GLN A 131 -53.56 36.15 -2.17
CA GLN A 131 -53.47 37.39 -2.94
C GLN A 131 -52.77 37.17 -4.29
N TRP A 132 -51.63 36.49 -4.29
CA TRP A 132 -50.91 36.16 -5.52
C TRP A 132 -51.70 35.19 -6.41
N ASN A 133 -52.33 34.18 -5.82
CA ASN A 133 -53.15 33.23 -6.57
C ASN A 133 -54.33 33.94 -7.28
N ASN A 134 -55.04 34.82 -6.58
CA ASN A 134 -56.13 35.59 -7.16
C ASN A 134 -55.62 36.54 -8.26
N PHE A 135 -54.47 37.18 -8.06
CA PHE A 135 -53.84 38.02 -9.07
C PHE A 135 -53.49 37.24 -10.34
N THR A 136 -52.84 36.07 -10.21
CA THR A 136 -52.43 35.28 -11.37
C THR A 136 -53.61 34.76 -12.18
N ILE A 137 -54.69 34.30 -11.51
CA ILE A 137 -55.95 33.94 -12.17
C ILE A 137 -56.49 35.13 -12.97
N ARG A 138 -56.50 36.33 -12.38
CA ARG A 138 -57.01 37.52 -13.06
C ARG A 138 -56.14 37.94 -14.24
N VAL A 139 -54.81 37.84 -14.12
CA VAL A 139 -53.86 38.10 -15.22
C VAL A 139 -54.11 37.15 -16.37
N GLN A 140 -54.23 35.84 -16.10
CA GLN A 140 -54.48 34.83 -17.14
C GLN A 140 -55.82 35.08 -17.85
N GLN A 141 -56.87 35.43 -17.10
CA GLN A 141 -58.16 35.78 -17.66
C GLN A 141 -58.07 37.00 -18.58
N LEU A 142 -57.44 38.09 -18.12
CA LEU A 142 -57.27 39.32 -18.91
C LEU A 142 -56.39 39.09 -20.14
N ALA A 143 -55.37 38.23 -20.04
CA ALA A 143 -54.52 37.87 -21.17
C ALA A 143 -55.32 37.20 -22.30
N TRP A 144 -56.24 36.30 -21.95
CA TRP A 144 -57.14 35.67 -22.91
C TRP A 144 -58.18 36.64 -23.47
N GLU A 145 -58.82 37.41 -22.60
CA GLU A 145 -59.89 38.34 -22.97
C GLU A 145 -59.37 39.39 -23.97
N ASN A 146 -58.24 40.03 -23.66
CA ASN A 146 -57.72 41.17 -24.39
C ASN A 146 -56.75 40.81 -25.52
N TYR A 147 -55.97 39.74 -25.36
CA TYR A 147 -54.87 39.42 -26.29
C TYR A 147 -54.98 38.02 -26.91
N LYS A 148 -55.97 37.21 -26.50
CA LYS A 148 -56.12 35.80 -26.92
C LYS A 148 -54.85 34.97 -26.63
N PHE A 149 -54.09 35.39 -25.62
CA PHE A 149 -52.91 34.67 -25.14
C PHE A 149 -53.33 33.66 -24.08
N SER A 150 -52.89 32.41 -24.22
CA SER A 150 -53.08 31.34 -23.24
C SER A 150 -51.74 30.96 -22.65
N TYR A 151 -51.68 30.88 -21.33
CA TYR A 151 -50.47 30.48 -20.61
C TYR A 151 -50.16 28.98 -20.75
N GLY A 152 -51.16 28.12 -20.98
CA GLY A 152 -50.96 26.67 -20.95
C GLY A 152 -50.39 26.22 -19.60
N ASP A 153 -49.21 25.58 -19.63
CA ASP A 153 -48.47 25.15 -18.43
C ASP A 153 -47.54 26.23 -17.85
N GLU A 154 -47.43 27.38 -18.53
CA GLU A 154 -46.59 28.49 -18.07
C GLU A 154 -47.20 29.18 -16.85
N LYS A 155 -46.34 29.58 -15.91
CA LYS A 155 -46.73 30.37 -14.74
C LYS A 155 -46.62 31.85 -15.04
N VAL A 156 -47.47 32.66 -14.42
CA VAL A 156 -47.35 34.12 -14.48
C VAL A 156 -46.00 34.53 -13.88
N ASN A 157 -45.20 35.21 -14.68
CA ASN A 157 -43.85 35.61 -14.29
C ASN A 157 -43.89 36.71 -13.20
N PHE A 158 -42.96 36.65 -12.26
CA PHE A 158 -42.72 37.66 -11.22
C PHE A 158 -42.72 39.10 -11.77
N PHE A 159 -42.16 39.36 -12.95
CA PHE A 159 -42.13 40.72 -13.52
C PHE A 159 -43.51 41.29 -13.80
N VAL A 160 -44.51 40.46 -14.11
CA VAL A 160 -45.89 40.93 -14.30
C VAL A 160 -46.43 41.52 -13.00
N GLY A 161 -46.15 40.87 -11.87
CA GLY A 161 -46.45 41.40 -10.54
C GLY A 161 -45.62 42.64 -10.21
N ALA A 162 -44.33 42.65 -10.54
CA ALA A 162 -43.47 43.80 -10.29
C ALA A 162 -43.92 45.05 -11.06
N PHE A 163 -44.39 44.92 -12.30
CA PHE A 163 -44.98 46.02 -13.05
C PHE A 163 -46.30 46.50 -12.46
N TYR A 164 -47.13 45.58 -11.95
CA TYR A 164 -48.34 45.95 -11.21
C TYR A 164 -47.99 46.81 -9.98
N ASP A 165 -46.99 46.38 -9.21
CA ASP A 165 -46.51 47.12 -8.04
C ASP A 165 -45.86 48.47 -8.40
N ALA A 166 -45.22 48.57 -9.57
CA ALA A 166 -44.66 49.82 -10.07
C ALA A 166 -45.76 50.86 -10.39
N VAL A 167 -46.91 50.42 -10.91
CA VAL A 167 -48.06 51.31 -11.14
C VAL A 167 -48.69 51.75 -9.81
N LEU A 168 -48.76 50.85 -8.82
CA LEU A 168 -49.19 51.22 -7.46
C LEU A 168 -48.25 52.27 -6.84
N LEU A 169 -46.94 52.03 -6.91
CA LEU A 169 -45.91 52.97 -6.47
C LEU A 169 -46.08 54.35 -7.12
N TYR A 170 -46.25 54.38 -8.44
CA TYR A 170 -46.49 55.60 -9.21
C TYR A 170 -47.76 56.33 -8.73
N GLY A 171 -48.86 55.61 -8.52
CA GLY A 171 -50.12 56.20 -8.04
C GLY A 171 -49.98 56.82 -6.65
N MET A 172 -49.25 56.18 -5.74
CA MET A 172 -48.94 56.74 -4.41
C MET A 172 -48.15 58.05 -4.53
N VAL A 173 -47.05 58.04 -5.30
CA VAL A 173 -46.22 59.24 -5.52
C VAL A 173 -47.03 60.36 -6.16
N LEU A 174 -47.85 60.05 -7.16
CA LEU A 174 -48.68 61.03 -7.85
C LEU A 174 -49.68 61.68 -6.90
N ASN A 175 -50.34 60.89 -6.05
CA ASN A 175 -51.30 61.41 -5.09
C ASN A 175 -50.61 62.37 -4.09
N GLU A 176 -49.49 61.96 -3.51
CA GLU A 176 -48.69 62.79 -2.58
C GLU A 176 -48.22 64.09 -3.25
N THR A 177 -47.74 64.00 -4.49
CA THR A 177 -47.25 65.16 -5.26
C THR A 177 -48.37 66.18 -5.50
N LEU A 178 -49.57 65.71 -5.83
CA LEU A 178 -50.74 66.57 -6.06
C LEU A 178 -51.29 67.16 -4.75
N GLU A 179 -51.31 66.39 -3.66
CA GLU A 179 -51.75 66.84 -2.34
C GLU A 179 -50.88 67.99 -1.81
N GLU A 180 -49.58 67.96 -2.09
CA GLU A 180 -48.63 69.02 -1.72
C GLU A 180 -48.61 70.20 -2.71
N GLY A 181 -49.42 70.16 -3.79
CA GLY A 181 -49.50 71.23 -4.79
C GLY A 181 -48.24 71.35 -5.66
N LEU A 182 -47.47 70.25 -5.79
CA LEU A 182 -46.26 70.19 -6.60
C LEU A 182 -46.57 69.78 -8.04
N ASP A 183 -45.62 70.04 -8.95
CA ASP A 183 -45.77 69.66 -10.37
C ASP A 183 -45.44 68.17 -10.58
N PRO A 184 -46.41 67.33 -11.01
CA PRO A 184 -46.15 65.93 -11.32
C PRO A 184 -45.29 65.74 -12.58
N HIS A 185 -45.04 66.78 -13.38
CA HIS A 185 -44.15 66.73 -14.53
C HIS A 185 -42.68 66.99 -14.18
N ASP A 186 -42.38 67.38 -12.93
CA ASP A 186 -41.01 67.43 -12.43
C ASP A 186 -40.52 66.01 -12.14
N GLY A 187 -40.04 65.34 -13.18
CA GLY A 187 -39.57 63.96 -13.10
C GLY A 187 -38.47 63.73 -12.06
N TYR A 188 -37.62 64.73 -11.78
CA TYR A 188 -36.57 64.57 -10.77
C TYR A 188 -37.17 64.49 -9.37
N ASN A 189 -37.99 65.46 -8.98
CA ASN A 189 -38.62 65.46 -7.66
C ASN A 189 -39.66 64.34 -7.52
N PHE A 190 -40.40 64.05 -8.59
CA PHE A 190 -41.35 62.94 -8.64
C PHE A 190 -40.66 61.60 -8.40
N THR A 191 -39.60 61.29 -9.15
CA THR A 191 -38.88 60.00 -8.99
C THR A 191 -38.20 59.91 -7.63
N ARG A 192 -37.64 60.99 -7.08
CA ARG A 192 -37.01 60.98 -5.75
C ARG A 192 -37.99 60.64 -4.62
N ARG A 193 -39.28 60.98 -4.77
CA ARG A 193 -40.35 60.59 -3.84
C ARG A 193 -40.69 59.10 -3.89
N ALA A 194 -40.24 58.38 -4.92
CA ALA A 194 -40.41 56.94 -5.04
C ALA A 194 -39.31 56.14 -4.31
N TRP A 195 -38.25 56.79 -3.82
CA TRP A 195 -37.07 56.14 -3.22
C TRP A 195 -37.16 56.06 -1.70
N ASN A 196 -36.46 55.09 -1.10
CA ASN A 196 -36.41 54.85 0.35
C ASN A 196 -37.80 54.62 0.99
N ARG A 197 -38.55 53.65 0.48
CA ARG A 197 -39.93 53.39 0.89
C ARG A 197 -40.25 51.92 0.95
N VAL A 198 -41.24 51.62 1.78
CA VAL A 198 -41.80 50.30 1.96
C VAL A 198 -43.30 50.37 1.73
N PHE A 199 -43.84 49.49 0.90
CA PHE A 199 -45.28 49.37 0.66
C PHE A 199 -45.67 47.93 0.38
N GLU A 200 -46.94 47.60 0.56
CA GLU A 200 -47.47 46.27 0.25
C GLU A 200 -47.98 46.24 -1.20
N GLY A 201 -47.37 45.37 -2.00
CA GLY A 201 -47.75 45.08 -3.37
C GLY A 201 -48.39 43.69 -3.51
N VAL A 202 -48.69 43.31 -4.74
CA VAL A 202 -49.17 41.96 -5.06
C VAL A 202 -48.06 40.91 -4.97
N THR A 203 -46.80 41.35 -5.08
CA THR A 203 -45.62 40.50 -4.86
C THR A 203 -45.17 40.46 -3.39
N GLY A 204 -46.01 40.96 -2.47
CA GLY A 204 -45.73 41.08 -1.04
C GLY A 204 -45.11 42.44 -0.68
N THR A 205 -44.37 42.50 0.42
CA THR A 205 -43.70 43.72 0.88
C THR A 205 -42.62 44.15 -0.14
N VAL A 206 -42.79 45.34 -0.71
CA VAL A 206 -41.86 45.96 -1.65
C VAL A 206 -41.05 47.02 -0.93
N ILE A 207 -39.73 46.92 -1.00
CA ILE A 207 -38.79 47.86 -0.40
C ILE A 207 -37.98 48.50 -1.55
N ILE A 208 -38.03 49.82 -1.67
CA ILE A 208 -37.18 50.60 -2.57
C ILE A 208 -36.12 51.28 -1.72
N ASP A 209 -34.85 51.08 -2.04
CA ASP A 209 -33.73 51.61 -1.28
C ASP A 209 -33.48 53.11 -1.54
N ASN A 210 -32.42 53.64 -0.92
CA ASN A 210 -32.00 55.04 -1.08
C ASN A 210 -31.42 55.37 -2.46
N ASN A 211 -31.12 54.36 -3.29
CA ASN A 211 -30.67 54.50 -4.67
C ASN A 211 -31.81 54.39 -5.68
N GLY A 212 -33.04 54.11 -5.23
CA GLY A 212 -34.19 53.89 -6.08
C GLY A 212 -34.31 52.47 -6.64
N ASP A 213 -33.50 51.54 -6.12
CA ASP A 213 -33.48 50.15 -6.53
C ASP A 213 -34.39 49.31 -5.62
N ARG A 214 -35.05 48.32 -6.20
CA ARG A 214 -35.90 47.39 -5.44
C ARG A 214 -35.03 46.37 -4.71
N GLU A 215 -35.13 46.38 -3.39
CA GLU A 215 -34.57 45.32 -2.55
C GLU A 215 -35.33 44.01 -2.80
N THR A 216 -34.57 42.98 -3.13
CA THR A 216 -35.12 41.73 -3.67
C THR A 216 -34.83 40.56 -2.74
N THR A 217 -35.84 39.71 -2.54
CA THR A 217 -35.72 38.47 -1.78
C THR A 217 -35.36 37.33 -2.72
N TYR A 218 -34.38 36.53 -2.36
CA TYR A 218 -33.95 35.34 -3.10
C TYR A 218 -34.31 34.07 -2.33
N SER A 219 -34.47 32.97 -3.05
CA SER A 219 -34.70 31.64 -2.50
C SER A 219 -33.58 30.69 -2.92
N VAL A 220 -33.17 29.84 -1.99
CA VAL A 220 -32.32 28.68 -2.27
C VAL A 220 -33.23 27.47 -2.35
N LEU A 221 -33.15 26.75 -3.46
CA LEU A 221 -33.86 25.52 -3.69
C LEU A 221 -32.88 24.35 -3.69
N ASP A 222 -33.34 23.23 -3.17
CA ASP A 222 -32.63 21.97 -3.16
C ASP A 222 -33.53 20.88 -3.76
N MET A 223 -32.92 19.87 -4.37
CA MET A 223 -33.66 18.80 -5.01
C MET A 223 -33.94 17.69 -4.01
N ASP A 224 -35.21 17.28 -3.88
CA ASP A 224 -35.53 16.03 -3.20
C ASP A 224 -34.99 14.86 -4.05
N PRO A 225 -34.03 14.06 -3.55
CA PRO A 225 -33.42 12.99 -4.32
C PRO A 225 -34.41 11.85 -4.65
N THR A 226 -35.55 11.76 -3.95
CA THR A 226 -36.56 10.73 -4.19
C THR A 226 -37.55 11.12 -5.28
N THR A 227 -38.04 12.36 -5.29
CA THR A 227 -38.99 12.84 -6.30
C THR A 227 -38.30 13.44 -7.52
N GLY A 228 -37.11 14.02 -7.33
CA GLY A 228 -36.42 14.83 -8.33
C GLY A 228 -36.95 16.25 -8.44
N ASP A 229 -37.83 16.68 -7.52
CA ASP A 229 -38.40 18.02 -7.52
C ASP A 229 -37.54 18.99 -6.70
N PHE A 230 -37.40 20.22 -7.18
CA PHE A 230 -36.74 21.29 -6.45
C PHE A 230 -37.71 22.00 -5.52
N GLU A 231 -37.33 22.11 -4.25
CA GLU A 231 -38.13 22.76 -3.21
C GLU A 231 -37.34 23.87 -2.51
N VAL A 232 -38.03 24.92 -2.06
CA VAL A 232 -37.38 26.01 -1.31
C VAL A 232 -36.95 25.50 0.07
N VAL A 233 -35.66 25.61 0.35
CA VAL A 233 -35.04 25.22 1.62
C VAL A 233 -34.59 26.42 2.46
N ALA A 234 -34.41 27.58 1.84
CA ALA A 234 -34.10 28.82 2.55
C ALA A 234 -34.44 30.07 1.73
N ASN A 235 -34.56 31.21 2.42
CA ASN A 235 -34.77 32.52 1.82
C ASN A 235 -33.73 33.52 2.31
N TYR A 236 -33.30 34.43 1.43
CA TYR A 236 -32.46 35.57 1.75
C TYR A 236 -33.23 36.86 1.48
N TYR A 237 -33.45 37.66 2.52
CA TYR A 237 -34.21 38.91 2.45
C TYR A 237 -33.26 40.09 2.23
N GLY A 238 -33.22 40.64 1.00
CA GLY A 238 -32.28 41.72 0.62
C GLY A 238 -32.31 42.92 1.57
N GLY A 239 -33.51 43.46 1.82
CA GLY A 239 -33.67 44.67 2.64
C GLY A 239 -33.23 44.55 4.11
N SER A 240 -33.15 43.33 4.66
CA SER A 240 -32.68 43.09 6.04
C SER A 240 -31.39 42.28 6.11
N SER A 241 -30.90 41.77 4.98
CA SER A 241 -29.70 40.93 4.84
C SER A 241 -29.70 39.67 5.72
N TYR A 242 -30.88 39.10 6.00
CA TYR A 242 -30.99 37.84 6.75
C TYR A 242 -31.25 36.64 5.84
N TYR A 243 -30.47 35.58 6.07
CA TYR A 243 -30.73 34.23 5.58
C TYR A 243 -31.58 33.47 6.60
N ILE A 244 -32.72 32.93 6.17
CA ILE A 244 -33.65 32.19 7.01
C ILE A 244 -33.94 30.83 6.37
N PRO A 245 -33.55 29.71 7.01
CA PRO A 245 -33.92 28.38 6.55
C PRO A 245 -35.42 28.13 6.72
N VAL A 246 -36.01 27.38 5.79
CA VAL A 246 -37.43 26.98 5.87
C VAL A 246 -37.60 25.93 6.95
N TYR A 247 -38.56 26.14 7.85
CA TYR A 247 -38.83 25.21 8.94
C TYR A 247 -39.17 23.80 8.43
N GLY A 248 -38.49 22.79 8.98
CA GLY A 248 -38.71 21.38 8.61
C GLY A 248 -38.06 20.96 7.29
N LYS A 249 -37.39 21.86 6.56
CA LYS A 249 -36.59 21.53 5.38
C LYS A 249 -35.11 21.61 5.73
N GLN A 250 -34.32 20.64 5.27
CA GLN A 250 -32.87 20.65 5.40
C GLN A 250 -32.24 20.45 4.02
N ILE A 251 -31.10 21.10 3.80
CA ILE A 251 -30.31 20.88 2.59
C ILE A 251 -29.75 19.46 2.63
N HIS A 252 -30.05 18.70 1.59
CA HIS A 252 -29.40 17.44 1.26
C HIS A 252 -27.97 17.70 0.78
N TRP A 253 -27.01 17.02 1.41
CA TRP A 253 -25.61 17.09 1.01
C TRP A 253 -25.19 15.77 0.38
N ALA A 254 -24.77 15.84 -0.89
CA ALA A 254 -24.33 14.69 -1.65
C ALA A 254 -23.20 13.89 -0.96
N GLY A 255 -23.04 12.63 -1.35
CA GLY A 255 -22.09 11.69 -0.72
C GLY A 255 -22.51 11.24 0.69
N GLY A 256 -23.80 11.37 1.04
CA GLY A 256 -24.34 10.95 2.34
C GLY A 256 -23.88 11.83 3.50
N ARG A 257 -23.54 13.09 3.22
CA ARG A 257 -23.05 14.01 4.25
C ARG A 257 -24.20 14.55 5.09
N LEU A 258 -23.96 14.74 6.38
CA LEU A 258 -24.89 15.41 7.29
C LEU A 258 -24.76 16.93 7.26
N THR A 259 -23.66 17.45 6.72
CA THR A 259 -23.31 18.87 6.72
C THR A 259 -22.65 19.28 5.41
N ALA A 260 -22.70 20.58 5.12
CA ALA A 260 -22.08 21.18 3.95
C ALA A 260 -20.62 20.73 3.77
N PRO A 261 -20.17 20.48 2.53
CA PRO A 261 -18.75 20.26 2.27
C PRO A 261 -17.94 21.51 2.63
N PRO A 262 -16.72 21.34 3.19
CA PRO A 262 -15.84 22.46 3.42
C PRO A 262 -15.41 23.09 2.09
N ASN A 263 -15.20 24.41 2.08
CA ASN A 263 -14.76 25.14 0.88
C ASN A 263 -13.32 24.81 0.44
N LYS A 264 -12.55 24.12 1.28
CA LYS A 264 -11.21 23.60 1.02
C LYS A 264 -11.18 22.12 1.42
N PRO A 265 -10.60 21.23 0.58
CA PRO A 265 -10.47 19.81 0.93
C PRO A 265 -9.58 19.63 2.17
N LEU A 266 -9.77 18.51 2.88
CA LEU A 266 -9.03 18.23 4.12
C LEU A 266 -7.52 18.34 3.91
N CYS A 267 -6.97 17.77 2.84
CA CYS A 267 -5.53 17.81 2.57
C CYS A 267 -5.04 19.11 1.92
N GLY A 268 -5.92 20.10 1.74
CA GLY A 268 -5.65 21.28 0.93
C GLY A 268 -5.58 20.97 -0.57
N PHE A 269 -5.72 22.00 -1.40
CA PHE A 269 -5.75 21.84 -2.86
C PHE A 269 -4.44 21.30 -3.43
N ARG A 270 -3.31 21.51 -2.74
CA ARG A 270 -1.98 21.02 -3.13
C ARG A 270 -1.56 19.75 -2.39
N GLY A 271 -2.42 19.19 -1.54
CA GLY A 271 -2.06 18.06 -0.68
C GLY A 271 -1.03 18.42 0.40
N ASP A 272 -0.85 19.71 0.69
CA ASP A 272 0.17 20.27 1.56
C ASP A 272 -0.30 20.43 3.02
N ASN A 273 -1.53 20.05 3.36
CA ASN A 273 -1.98 20.11 4.75
C ASN A 273 -1.18 19.11 5.61
N PRO A 274 -0.47 19.58 6.65
CA PRO A 274 0.28 18.71 7.57
C PRO A 274 -0.55 17.60 8.21
N ALA A 275 -1.87 17.80 8.37
CA ALA A 275 -2.78 16.78 8.90
C ALA A 275 -2.87 15.52 8.01
N CYS A 276 -2.65 15.66 6.70
CA CYS A 276 -2.57 14.53 5.76
C CYS A 276 -1.15 14.00 5.59
N ASN A 277 -0.16 14.70 6.13
CA ASN A 277 1.23 14.29 6.15
C ASN A 277 1.52 13.39 7.36
N MET A 278 0.59 12.48 7.67
CA MET A 278 0.88 11.31 8.49
C MET A 278 1.70 10.35 7.64
N SER A 279 2.95 10.70 7.38
CA SER A 279 3.94 9.72 6.98
C SER A 279 4.21 8.84 8.20
N ASP A 280 3.36 7.84 8.38
CA ASP A 280 3.66 6.63 9.16
C ASP A 280 4.74 5.77 8.45
N ASN A 281 5.45 6.36 7.49
CA ASN A 281 6.74 5.90 7.01
C ASN A 281 7.78 6.31 8.04
N ASN A 282 7.85 5.57 9.14
CA ASN A 282 9.02 5.60 10.01
C ASN A 282 10.03 4.60 9.42
N PRO A 283 10.95 5.00 8.50
CA PRO A 283 11.86 4.07 7.84
C PRO A 283 12.73 3.29 8.85
N ASN A 284 12.85 3.82 10.06
CA ASN A 284 13.48 3.17 11.21
C ASN A 284 12.91 1.78 11.50
N LEU A 285 11.60 1.55 11.35
CA LEU A 285 10.97 0.26 11.66
C LEU A 285 11.33 -0.80 10.60
N VAL A 286 11.43 -0.40 9.33
CA VAL A 286 11.91 -1.26 8.24
C VAL A 286 13.40 -1.59 8.42
N TYR A 287 14.23 -0.62 8.78
CA TYR A 287 15.65 -0.87 9.06
C TYR A 287 15.86 -1.82 10.25
N ILE A 288 15.04 -1.71 11.30
CA ILE A 288 15.09 -2.62 12.46
C ILE A 288 14.71 -4.06 12.04
N ILE A 289 13.64 -4.24 11.27
CA ILE A 289 13.21 -5.57 10.81
C ILE A 289 14.29 -6.23 9.93
N VAL A 290 14.85 -5.49 8.97
CA VAL A 290 15.92 -6.00 8.10
C VAL A 290 17.17 -6.34 8.92
N GLY A 291 17.52 -5.51 9.92
CA GLY A 291 18.62 -5.79 10.83
C GLY A 291 18.44 -7.08 11.64
N ILE A 292 17.23 -7.33 12.16
CA ILE A 292 16.89 -8.56 12.89
C ILE A 292 16.97 -9.79 11.97
N CYS A 293 16.47 -9.69 10.75
CA CYS A 293 16.56 -10.78 9.76
C CYS A 293 18.01 -11.13 9.41
N ILE A 294 18.87 -10.14 9.21
CA ILE A 294 20.30 -10.37 8.93
C ILE A 294 21.01 -10.97 10.16
N ALA A 295 20.76 -10.44 11.35
CA ALA A 295 21.37 -10.93 12.59
C ALA A 295 20.97 -12.38 12.89
N SER A 296 19.69 -12.73 12.72
CA SER A 296 19.19 -14.09 12.89
C SER A 296 19.76 -15.07 11.86
N PHE A 297 19.93 -14.63 10.60
CA PHE A 297 20.57 -15.45 9.57
C PHE A 297 22.05 -15.72 9.88
N ILE A 298 22.79 -14.70 10.33
CA ILE A 298 24.19 -14.85 10.76
C ILE A 298 24.29 -15.79 11.96
N LEU A 299 23.40 -15.65 12.95
CA LEU A 299 23.39 -16.51 14.13
C LEU A 299 23.07 -17.97 13.78
N ALA A 300 22.11 -18.19 12.89
CA ALA A 300 21.78 -19.53 12.37
C ALA A 300 22.96 -20.14 11.60
N PHE A 301 23.65 -19.35 10.79
CA PHE A 301 24.82 -19.80 10.04
C PHE A 301 25.99 -20.18 10.96
N LEU A 302 26.30 -19.34 11.96
CA LEU A 302 27.35 -19.59 12.93
C LEU A 302 27.06 -20.84 13.80
N THR A 303 25.79 -21.02 14.22
CA THR A 303 25.39 -22.21 14.98
C THR A 303 25.50 -23.49 14.15
N ILE A 304 25.13 -23.47 12.86
CA ILE A 304 25.34 -24.61 11.95
C ILE A 304 26.83 -24.97 11.82
N ILE A 305 27.70 -23.96 11.66
CA ILE A 305 29.15 -24.19 11.58
C ILE A 305 29.68 -24.78 12.89
N ALA A 306 29.28 -24.21 14.04
CA ALA A 306 29.71 -24.70 15.35
C ALA A 306 29.27 -26.16 15.58
N VAL A 307 28.03 -26.51 15.23
CA VAL A 307 27.53 -27.89 15.31
C VAL A 307 28.31 -28.83 14.39
N ARG A 308 28.66 -28.40 13.17
CA ARG A 308 29.48 -29.22 12.26
C ARG A 308 30.90 -29.43 12.75
N ILE A 309 31.52 -28.40 13.32
CA ILE A 309 32.86 -28.51 13.91
C ILE A 309 32.81 -29.45 15.12
N HIS A 310 31.87 -29.24 16.03
CA HIS A 310 31.73 -30.06 17.22
C HIS A 310 31.42 -31.53 16.90
N ARG A 311 30.57 -31.79 15.89
CA ARG A 311 30.28 -33.15 15.42
C ARG A 311 31.53 -33.82 14.85
N ARG A 312 32.37 -33.10 14.10
CA ARG A 312 33.65 -33.63 13.57
C ARG A 312 34.64 -33.95 14.69
N GLU A 313 34.73 -33.11 15.72
CA GLU A 313 35.59 -33.37 16.88
C GLU A 313 35.11 -34.57 17.70
N ASN A 314 33.80 -34.72 17.90
CA ASN A 314 33.23 -35.88 18.59
C ASN A 314 33.49 -37.19 17.82
N GLU A 315 33.44 -37.17 16.49
CA GLU A 315 33.80 -38.32 15.65
C GLU A 315 35.31 -38.63 15.61
N LEU A 316 36.16 -37.72 16.08
CA LEU A 316 37.62 -37.88 16.21
C LEU A 316 38.00 -38.43 17.59
N ASN A 317 37.27 -38.02 18.63
CA ASN A 317 37.48 -38.44 20.01
C ASN A 317 36.84 -39.80 20.36
N ASP A 318 36.22 -40.48 19.38
CA ASP A 318 35.68 -41.83 19.57
C ASP A 318 36.83 -42.87 19.70
N LEU A 319 37.23 -43.13 20.95
CA LEU A 319 38.33 -44.03 21.31
C LEU A 319 38.00 -45.53 21.17
N VAL A 320 37.05 -45.90 20.30
CA VAL A 320 36.63 -47.30 20.07
C VAL A 320 37.77 -48.19 19.56
N TRP A 321 38.86 -47.62 19.05
CA TRP A 321 40.08 -48.34 18.65
C TRP A 321 41.05 -48.61 19.82
N ARG A 322 40.86 -47.97 20.98
CA ARG A 322 41.72 -48.14 22.14
C ARG A 322 41.44 -49.49 22.79
N VAL A 323 42.51 -50.25 23.01
CA VAL A 323 42.46 -51.55 23.67
C VAL A 323 43.16 -51.42 25.01
N ASN A 324 42.50 -51.88 26.08
CA ASN A 324 43.14 -52.00 27.38
C ASN A 324 44.10 -53.19 27.37
N TYR A 325 45.32 -53.02 27.89
CA TYR A 325 46.30 -54.11 27.91
C TYR A 325 45.79 -55.37 28.63
N ASN A 326 44.94 -55.20 29.65
CA ASN A 326 44.39 -56.30 30.44
C ASN A 326 43.41 -57.19 29.67
N ASP A 327 42.87 -56.71 28.55
CA ASP A 327 41.97 -57.50 27.68
C ASP A 327 42.75 -58.47 26.77
N LEU A 328 44.09 -58.43 26.78
CA LEU A 328 44.96 -59.26 25.94
C LEU A 328 45.37 -60.54 26.67
N ILE A 329 44.86 -61.68 26.20
CA ILE A 329 45.29 -62.99 26.70
C ILE A 329 46.41 -63.51 25.81
N PHE A 330 47.67 -63.40 26.26
CA PHE A 330 48.84 -63.85 25.50
C PHE A 330 48.92 -65.38 25.46
N ILE A 331 49.22 -65.92 24.29
CA ILE A 331 49.39 -67.36 24.08
C ILE A 331 50.89 -67.65 24.17
N GLY A 332 51.33 -68.22 25.29
CA GLY A 332 52.73 -68.63 25.50
C GLY A 332 53.05 -69.94 24.77
N PRO A 333 54.33 -70.21 24.48
CA PRO A 333 54.77 -71.51 24.00
C PRO A 333 54.99 -72.44 25.20
N GLU A 334 53.92 -72.90 25.86
CA GLU A 334 53.84 -74.14 26.66
C GLU A 334 52.44 -74.31 27.29
N SER A 335 51.95 -75.56 27.30
CA SER A 335 50.71 -76.13 27.87
C SER A 335 49.35 -75.62 27.35
N ASP A 336 48.81 -76.22 26.28
CA ASP A 336 47.82 -77.33 26.38
C ASP A 336 47.11 -77.61 25.04
N GLY A 337 47.13 -78.87 24.63
CA GLY A 337 46.05 -79.45 23.81
C GLY A 337 46.08 -79.29 22.29
N PHE A 338 47.20 -79.51 21.60
CA PHE A 338 47.13 -80.08 20.24
C PHE A 338 48.17 -81.20 20.10
N SER A 339 47.65 -82.42 19.93
CA SER A 339 48.39 -83.66 19.84
C SER A 339 49.43 -83.64 18.72
N ARG A 340 50.64 -84.08 19.07
CA ARG A 340 51.76 -84.40 18.19
C ARG A 340 51.40 -85.54 17.23
N LEU A 341 51.70 -85.40 15.93
CA LEU A 341 52.28 -86.42 15.03
C LEU A 341 52.30 -85.81 13.60
N SER A 342 53.35 -85.86 12.77
CA SER A 342 54.54 -86.70 12.72
C SER A 342 55.62 -86.06 11.81
N GLN A 343 56.81 -86.69 11.80
CA GLN A 343 57.99 -86.52 10.93
C GLN A 343 59.16 -85.80 11.61
N ARG A 344 59.96 -86.51 12.41
CA ARG A 344 61.13 -87.32 11.99
C ARG A 344 62.05 -86.52 11.06
N THR A 345 63.15 -86.04 11.63
CA THR A 345 64.37 -85.72 10.89
C THR A 345 65.46 -86.62 11.44
N MET A 346 66.03 -87.49 10.60
CA MET A 346 67.39 -87.98 10.78
C MET A 346 68.21 -87.39 9.63
N THR A 347 69.22 -86.67 10.06
CA THR A 347 70.28 -85.92 9.39
C THR A 347 70.94 -86.61 8.19
N GLN A 348 71.28 -85.84 7.14
CA GLN A 348 72.69 -85.54 6.84
C GLN A 348 72.86 -84.43 5.79
N SER A 349 73.79 -83.53 6.10
CA SER A 349 74.72 -82.82 5.21
C SER A 349 74.18 -81.91 4.10
N GLY A 350 74.44 -80.60 4.25
CA GLY A 350 74.26 -79.63 3.18
C GLY A 350 74.23 -78.17 3.64
N SER A 351 75.41 -77.61 3.88
CA SER A 351 75.85 -76.26 3.51
C SER A 351 74.83 -75.19 3.07
N TRP A 352 74.90 -74.05 3.79
CA TRP A 352 74.69 -72.65 3.36
C TRP A 352 73.23 -72.15 3.26
N ALA A 353 72.78 -71.37 4.27
CA ALA A 353 71.88 -70.22 4.06
C ALA A 353 71.59 -69.45 5.37
N ASN A 354 72.09 -68.20 5.40
CA ASN A 354 71.52 -66.97 5.97
C ASN A 354 71.02 -66.93 7.42
N ASP A 355 71.91 -66.38 8.26
CA ASP A 355 71.67 -65.85 9.61
C ASP A 355 70.67 -64.67 9.66
N SER A 356 70.29 -64.10 8.52
CA SER A 356 69.34 -62.98 8.43
C SER A 356 67.85 -63.39 8.42
N VAL A 357 67.53 -64.69 8.39
CA VAL A 357 66.13 -65.19 8.40
C VAL A 357 65.65 -65.54 9.83
N ARG A 358 66.57 -65.81 10.77
CA ARG A 358 66.20 -66.14 12.15
C ARG A 358 65.79 -64.93 12.98
N GLN A 359 66.24 -63.73 12.62
CA GLN A 359 65.99 -62.52 13.40
C GLN A 359 64.60 -61.90 13.18
N PHE A 360 63.91 -62.26 12.10
CA PHE A 360 62.55 -61.76 11.79
C PHE A 360 61.41 -62.55 12.46
N GLN A 361 61.70 -63.69 13.11
CA GLN A 361 60.70 -64.56 13.74
C GLN A 361 60.68 -64.54 15.28
N LEU A 362 61.51 -63.72 15.94
CA LEU A 362 61.68 -63.75 17.39
C LEU A 362 60.90 -62.69 18.19
N ASN A 363 60.10 -61.81 17.55
CA ASN A 363 59.39 -60.73 18.27
C ASN A 363 57.89 -60.59 17.96
N THR A 364 57.27 -61.63 17.40
CA THR A 364 55.84 -61.63 17.10
C THR A 364 55.08 -62.38 18.21
N LYS A 365 54.44 -61.63 19.13
CA LYS A 365 53.61 -62.23 20.19
C LYS A 365 52.17 -62.39 19.69
N PHE A 366 51.55 -63.53 19.96
CA PHE A 366 50.14 -63.79 19.65
C PHE A 366 49.30 -63.62 20.92
N ALA A 367 48.13 -63.00 20.77
CA ALA A 367 47.16 -62.86 21.85
C ALA A 367 45.73 -63.10 21.36
N ARG A 368 44.81 -63.37 22.28
CA ARG A 368 43.37 -63.39 22.02
C ARG A 368 42.75 -62.11 22.57
N TYR A 369 42.06 -61.37 21.71
CA TYR A 369 41.32 -60.16 22.07
C TYR A 369 39.84 -60.33 21.64
N LYS A 370 38.91 -60.23 22.59
CA LYS A 370 37.47 -60.43 22.38
C LYS A 370 37.15 -61.70 21.55
N GLY A 371 37.80 -62.81 21.88
CA GLY A 371 37.63 -64.11 21.22
C GLY A 371 38.47 -64.33 19.95
N ASN A 372 38.97 -63.28 19.30
CA ASN A 372 39.72 -63.35 18.04
C ASN A 372 41.24 -63.43 18.25
N LEU A 373 41.92 -64.22 17.41
CA LEU A 373 43.38 -64.32 17.42
C LEU A 373 44.01 -63.09 16.74
N VAL A 374 44.87 -62.39 17.46
CA VAL A 374 45.55 -61.18 17.00
C VAL A 374 47.06 -61.30 17.15
N VAL A 375 47.77 -60.59 16.27
CA VAL A 375 49.21 -60.37 16.36
C VAL A 375 49.44 -59.07 17.12
N VAL A 376 50.27 -59.15 18.18
CA VAL A 376 50.62 -58.00 19.03
C VAL A 376 52.03 -57.55 18.69
N LYS A 377 52.15 -56.33 18.17
CA LYS A 377 53.43 -55.67 17.90
C LYS A 377 53.67 -54.58 18.94
N ARG A 378 54.63 -54.80 19.85
CA ARG A 378 55.04 -53.77 20.81
C ARG A 378 55.76 -52.63 20.10
N LEU A 379 55.46 -51.40 20.49
CA LEU A 379 56.21 -50.22 20.07
C LEU A 379 57.36 -49.98 21.05
N ALA A 380 58.48 -49.46 20.56
CA ALA A 380 59.69 -49.21 21.38
C ALA A 380 59.57 -47.94 22.27
N THR A 381 58.35 -47.47 22.53
CA THR A 381 58.08 -46.21 23.21
C THR A 381 57.26 -46.48 24.46
N GLU A 382 57.68 -45.93 25.60
CA GLU A 382 57.02 -46.15 26.90
C GLU A 382 55.72 -45.34 27.07
N LYS A 383 55.57 -44.23 26.33
CA LYS A 383 54.39 -43.37 26.35
C LYS A 383 54.07 -42.89 24.93
N LEU A 384 52.82 -43.04 24.50
CA LEU A 384 52.32 -42.48 23.25
C LEU A 384 51.38 -41.31 23.56
N ASP A 385 51.79 -40.09 23.24
CA ASP A 385 50.92 -38.92 23.33
C ASP A 385 50.06 -38.82 22.05
N LEU A 386 48.75 -38.95 22.21
CA LEU A 386 47.78 -38.92 21.12
C LEU A 386 47.51 -37.47 20.70
N ASN A 387 48.15 -37.02 19.63
CA ASN A 387 47.81 -35.76 18.99
C ASN A 387 46.71 -35.96 17.92
N ARG A 388 46.14 -34.85 17.42
CA ARG A 388 45.06 -34.89 16.40
C ARG A 388 45.47 -35.58 15.11
N GLU A 389 46.73 -35.43 14.69
CA GLU A 389 47.26 -36.02 13.46
C GLU A 389 47.31 -37.56 13.56
N VAL A 390 47.80 -38.09 14.68
CA VAL A 390 47.84 -39.52 14.97
C VAL A 390 46.42 -40.11 15.04
N LEU A 391 45.46 -39.40 15.62
CA LEU A 391 44.05 -39.85 15.64
C LEU A 391 43.42 -39.90 14.23
N LEU A 392 43.74 -38.94 13.36
CA LEU A 392 43.30 -38.94 11.97
C LEU A 392 43.91 -40.12 11.20
N GLU A 393 45.20 -40.39 11.39
CA GLU A 393 45.88 -41.53 10.77
C GLU A 393 45.32 -42.86 11.26
N LEU A 394 45.09 -43.03 12.57
CA LEU A 394 44.47 -44.23 13.14
C LEU A 394 43.05 -44.45 12.61
N LYS A 395 42.26 -43.38 12.47
CA LYS A 395 40.92 -43.44 11.84
C LYS A 395 41.02 -43.88 10.37
N GLN A 396 41.99 -43.37 9.63
CA GLN A 396 42.23 -43.75 8.24
C GLN A 396 42.62 -45.23 8.15
N VAL A 397 43.60 -45.69 8.94
CA VAL A 397 44.07 -47.09 8.96
C VAL A 397 42.95 -48.06 9.36
N ARG A 398 42.09 -47.68 10.31
CA ARG A 398 40.91 -48.49 10.69
C ARG A 398 39.84 -48.55 9.59
N SER A 399 39.68 -47.49 8.80
CA SER A 399 38.69 -47.44 7.72
C SER A 399 39.08 -48.29 6.51
N VAL A 400 40.37 -48.60 6.34
CA VAL A 400 40.88 -49.46 5.27
C VAL A 400 40.53 -50.92 5.55
N GLN A 401 39.54 -51.44 4.82
CA GLN A 401 39.15 -52.85 4.84
C GLN A 401 39.19 -53.43 3.43
N HIS A 402 39.99 -54.46 3.23
CA HIS A 402 40.08 -55.15 1.95
C HIS A 402 40.42 -56.62 2.16
N VAL A 403 39.96 -57.49 1.27
CA VAL A 403 40.12 -58.96 1.38
C VAL A 403 41.60 -59.38 1.43
N ASN A 404 42.47 -58.64 0.75
CA ASN A 404 43.91 -58.89 0.67
C ASN A 404 44.76 -58.05 1.64
N LEU A 405 44.15 -57.37 2.62
CA LEU A 405 44.85 -56.56 3.62
C LEU A 405 44.57 -57.08 5.03
N THR A 406 45.59 -57.03 5.91
CA THR A 406 45.41 -57.38 7.32
C THR A 406 44.66 -56.26 8.02
N ARG A 407 43.54 -56.58 8.67
CA ARG A 407 42.74 -55.58 9.38
C ARG A 407 43.45 -55.11 10.64
N PHE A 408 43.54 -53.79 10.82
CA PHE A 408 43.90 -53.17 12.10
C PHE A 408 42.75 -53.38 13.10
N VAL A 409 43.05 -53.95 14.26
CA VAL A 409 42.04 -54.30 15.28
C VAL A 409 41.95 -53.21 16.35
N GLY A 410 43.09 -52.66 16.75
CA GLY A 410 43.16 -51.61 17.75
C GLY A 410 44.59 -51.35 18.21
N ALA A 411 44.77 -50.40 19.12
CA ALA A 411 46.06 -50.12 19.75
C ALA A 411 45.89 -49.93 21.25
N CYS A 412 46.85 -50.44 22.02
CA CYS A 412 46.99 -50.17 23.44
C CYS A 412 47.98 -49.03 23.63
N VAL A 413 47.57 -48.03 24.41
CA VAL A 413 48.34 -46.81 24.70
C VAL A 413 48.61 -46.66 26.19
N ASP A 414 48.50 -47.77 26.94
CA ASP A 414 48.71 -47.75 28.38
C ASP A 414 50.22 -47.60 28.68
N PRO A 415 50.62 -46.74 29.64
CA PRO A 415 52.03 -46.45 29.93
C PRO A 415 52.83 -47.74 30.17
N GLY A 416 53.99 -47.86 29.52
CA GLY A 416 54.88 -49.03 29.60
C GLY A 416 54.45 -50.24 28.77
N ASN A 417 53.24 -50.24 28.18
CA ASN A 417 52.67 -51.37 27.44
C ASN A 417 52.07 -50.96 26.08
N VAL A 418 52.69 -50.01 25.39
CA VAL A 418 52.22 -49.52 24.09
C VAL A 418 52.37 -50.59 23.00
N CYS A 419 51.27 -50.99 22.37
CA CYS A 419 51.28 -52.01 21.32
C CYS A 419 50.13 -51.88 20.31
N ILE A 420 50.37 -52.41 19.10
CA ILE A 420 49.40 -52.45 18.00
C ILE A 420 48.88 -53.87 17.81
N LEU A 421 47.56 -54.01 17.66
CA LEU A 421 46.88 -55.27 17.42
C LEU A 421 46.45 -55.37 15.95
N ILE A 422 46.86 -56.45 15.29
CA ILE A 422 46.52 -56.74 13.90
C ILE A 422 45.87 -58.11 13.81
N GLU A 423 44.92 -58.27 12.89
CA GLU A 423 44.29 -59.56 12.59
C GLU A 423 45.33 -60.62 12.20
N HIS A 424 45.26 -61.79 12.84
CA HIS A 424 46.13 -62.92 12.52
C HIS A 424 45.79 -63.58 11.18
N CYS A 425 46.78 -63.69 10.28
CA CYS A 425 46.61 -64.31 8.98
C CYS A 425 47.28 -65.69 8.90
N ARG A 426 46.49 -66.76 8.77
CA ARG A 426 46.98 -68.15 8.72
C ARG A 426 47.84 -68.50 7.49
N LYS A 427 47.82 -67.69 6.42
CA LYS A 427 48.45 -67.99 5.11
C LYS A 427 49.82 -67.32 4.87
N GLY A 428 50.38 -66.63 5.86
CA GLY A 428 51.70 -65.97 5.77
C GLY A 428 51.69 -64.65 4.99
N SER A 429 52.78 -63.88 5.10
CA SER A 429 52.94 -62.57 4.46
C SER A 429 53.40 -62.66 3.00
N LEU A 430 53.09 -61.62 2.22
CA LEU A 430 53.65 -61.42 0.88
C LEU A 430 55.14 -61.07 0.99
N GLN A 431 56.00 -61.94 0.48
CA GLN A 431 57.41 -61.64 0.28
C GLN A 431 57.60 -61.01 -1.11
N ILE A 432 58.20 -59.82 -1.14
CA ILE A 432 58.53 -59.10 -2.37
C ILE A 432 60.01 -59.34 -2.65
N ASN A 433 60.32 -60.24 -3.59
CA ASN A 433 61.63 -60.23 -4.25
C ASN A 433 61.58 -59.20 -5.39
N LYS A 434 62.58 -58.32 -5.47
CA LYS A 434 62.72 -57.37 -6.57
C LYS A 434 62.97 -58.15 -7.87
N GLY A 435 61.89 -58.40 -8.61
CA GLY A 435 61.90 -59.11 -9.89
C GLY A 435 60.62 -59.93 -10.07
N ASN A 436 59.69 -59.43 -10.90
CA ASN A 436 58.40 -60.02 -11.28
C ASN A 436 57.31 -60.15 -10.20
N LEU A 437 56.33 -59.24 -10.24
CA LEU A 437 55.02 -59.42 -9.61
C LEU A 437 54.20 -60.47 -10.38
N ARG A 438 54.12 -61.70 -9.87
CA ARG A 438 52.98 -62.59 -10.13
C ARG A 438 52.11 -62.66 -8.88
N SER A 439 50.96 -62.00 -8.95
CA SER A 439 49.89 -62.12 -7.96
C SER A 439 49.42 -63.57 -7.88
N ARG A 440 49.68 -64.24 -6.75
CA ARG A 440 48.94 -65.46 -6.37
C ARG A 440 47.76 -65.01 -5.51
N SER A 441 46.54 -65.28 -6.00
CA SER A 441 45.29 -65.02 -5.28
C SER A 441 45.33 -65.65 -3.88
N GLY A 442 45.05 -64.83 -2.85
CA GLY A 442 44.80 -65.29 -1.48
C GLY A 442 45.88 -65.03 -0.41
N ARG A 443 46.87 -64.16 -0.65
CA ARG A 443 47.82 -63.69 0.39
C ARG A 443 47.51 -62.27 0.84
N LYS A 444 47.59 -62.00 2.16
CA LYS A 444 47.33 -60.68 2.76
C LYS A 444 48.63 -59.89 2.97
N ALA A 445 48.61 -58.58 2.73
CA ALA A 445 49.69 -57.65 3.06
C ALA A 445 49.32 -56.79 4.27
N SER A 446 50.31 -56.40 5.07
CA SER A 446 50.11 -55.42 6.15
C SER A 446 50.44 -54.02 5.64
N LEU A 447 49.52 -53.08 5.84
CA LEU A 447 49.64 -51.67 5.46
C LEU A 447 50.15 -50.79 6.61
N ILE A 448 50.66 -51.37 7.69
CA ILE A 448 51.31 -50.58 8.74
C ILE A 448 52.79 -50.46 8.36
N PRO A 449 53.22 -49.40 7.64
CA PRO A 449 54.64 -49.11 7.52
C PRO A 449 55.20 -48.93 8.93
N ASN A 450 56.48 -49.27 9.19
CA ASN A 450 57.17 -48.76 10.38
C ASN A 450 57.28 -47.24 10.22
N PRO A 451 56.59 -46.39 11.01
CA PRO A 451 56.68 -44.96 10.83
C PRO A 451 57.00 -44.32 12.19
N ILE A 452 58.06 -44.77 12.87
CA ILE A 452 58.65 -44.03 14.00
C ILE A 452 60.15 -44.31 13.94
N CYS A 453 60.82 -43.63 13.02
CA CYS A 453 62.26 -43.36 12.94
C CYS A 453 62.55 -42.94 11.49
N LYS A 454 62.18 -41.70 11.14
CA LYS A 454 62.94 -40.94 10.13
C LYS A 454 63.93 -40.10 10.92
N GLU A 455 65.21 -40.46 10.85
CA GLU A 455 66.31 -39.60 11.24
C GLU A 455 66.21 -38.29 10.46
N VAL A 456 66.15 -37.19 11.22
CA VAL A 456 66.31 -35.83 10.73
C VAL A 456 67.81 -35.57 10.72
N ASP A 457 68.45 -35.72 9.55
CA ASP A 457 69.80 -35.24 9.32
C ASP A 457 69.78 -33.70 9.22
N LEU A 458 70.02 -33.02 10.34
CA LEU A 458 70.39 -31.60 10.38
C LEU A 458 71.93 -31.51 10.39
N LYS A 459 72.52 -31.09 9.27
CA LYS A 459 73.89 -30.55 9.25
C LYS A 459 73.89 -29.07 9.67
N PRO A 460 74.98 -28.59 10.31
CA PRO A 460 74.98 -27.35 11.08
C PRO A 460 75.20 -26.11 10.21
N THR A 461 74.65 -25.00 10.71
CA THR A 461 74.90 -23.62 10.27
C THR A 461 76.35 -23.19 10.47
N ALA A 462 76.90 -22.45 9.51
CA ALA A 462 78.00 -21.51 9.74
C ALA A 462 77.89 -20.31 8.77
N TYR A 463 77.61 -19.14 9.37
CA TYR A 463 78.03 -17.77 9.03
C TYR A 463 78.46 -17.42 7.59
N ALA A 464 77.68 -16.55 6.94
CA ALA A 464 78.03 -15.15 6.63
C ALA A 464 76.78 -14.40 6.15
#